data_AF-A0AB34H8X7-F1
#
_entry.id   AF-A0AB34H8X7-F1
#
_cell.length_a   1.000
_cell.length_b   1.000
_cell.length_c   1.000
_cell.angle_alpha   90.00
_cell.angle_beta   90.00
_cell.angle_gamma   90.00
#
_symmetry.space_group_name_H-M   'P 1'
#
loop_
_entity.id
_entity.type
_entity.pdbx_description
1 polymer ?
#
loop_
_entity_poly.entity_id
_entity_poly.type
_entity_poly.pdbx_seq_one_letter_code
_entity_poly.pdbx_strand_id
1 'polypeptide(L)' 'MVVEGSSWWALQPVGRDQVQQLLCGLGDSEALTEVKNICCDSLENLEQVLAEFWALTCLKRHHQNLMQFEECVTQCD' A
#
# COMPACT_ATOMS: atom_id res chain seq x y z
N MET A 1 6.09 -3.43 8.84
CA MET A 1 6.26 -4.50 9.85
C MET A 1 5.74 -5.76 9.18
N VAL A 2 6.49 -6.86 9.30
CA VAL A 2 6.29 -8.05 8.45
C VAL A 2 4.86 -8.55 8.64
N VAL A 3 4.05 -8.46 7.57
CA VAL A 3 2.74 -9.10 7.53
C VAL A 3 2.99 -10.53 7.06
N GLU A 4 2.52 -11.51 7.83
CA GLU A 4 2.64 -12.93 7.48
C GLU A 4 2.16 -13.18 6.05
N GLY A 5 3.10 -13.62 5.19
CA GLY A 5 2.83 -14.04 3.82
C GLY A 5 3.30 -13.08 2.72
N SER A 6 3.68 -11.84 3.03
CA SER A 6 4.03 -10.85 2.01
C SER A 6 5.52 -10.49 1.98
N SER A 7 6.06 -10.56 0.77
CA SER A 7 7.45 -10.42 0.30
C SER A 7 8.24 -9.13 0.54
N TRP A 8 7.81 -8.18 1.38
CA TRP A 8 8.35 -6.81 1.29
C TRP A 8 9.55 -6.60 2.23
N TRP A 9 10.76 -6.54 1.67
CA TRP A 9 11.98 -6.29 2.44
C TRP A 9 12.67 -4.99 2.02
N ALA A 10 13.58 -4.50 2.88
CA ALA A 10 14.31 -3.25 2.70
C ALA A 10 13.41 -1.99 2.54
N LEU A 11 12.24 -1.97 3.20
CA LEU A 11 11.34 -0.82 3.19
C LEU A 11 12.00 0.43 3.76
N GLN A 12 12.09 1.48 2.93
CA GLN A 12 12.62 2.79 3.31
C GLN A 12 11.52 3.86 3.22
N PRO A 13 11.45 4.78 4.20
CA PRO A 13 10.50 5.89 4.15
C PRO A 13 10.84 6.86 3.01
N VAL A 14 9.82 7.17 2.21
CA VAL A 14 9.90 8.15 1.11
C VAL A 14 9.10 9.40 1.43
N GLY A 15 8.00 9.26 2.18
CA GLY A 15 7.16 10.37 2.59
C GLY A 15 6.25 9.97 3.75
N ARG A 16 5.77 10.96 4.50
CA ARG A 16 4.83 10.74 5.61
C ARG A 16 3.97 11.98 5.79
N ASP A 17 2.69 11.74 6.07
CA ASP A 17 1.78 12.73 6.62
C ASP A 17 1.22 12.26 7.98
N GLN A 18 0.14 12.88 8.45
CA GLN A 18 -0.46 12.55 9.74
C GLN A 18 -1.12 11.18 9.78
N VAL A 19 -1.63 10.69 8.64
CA VAL A 19 -2.46 9.48 8.56
C VAL A 19 -1.82 8.39 7.69
N GLN A 20 -0.79 8.71 6.91
CA GLN A 20 -0.16 7.79 5.95
C GLN A 20 1.36 7.91 5.94
N GLN A 21 2.02 6.79 5.64
CA GLN A 21 3.46 6.72 5.39
C GLN A 21 3.70 5.95 4.09
N LEU A 22 4.49 6.56 3.22
CA LEU A 22 4.96 5.96 1.99
C LEU A 22 6.33 5.32 2.21
N LEU A 23 6.42 4.05 1.83
CA LEU A 23 7.62 3.24 1.90
C LEU A 23 7.97 2.74 0.50
N CYS A 24 9.25 2.63 0.18
CA CYS A 24 9.71 1.93 -1.02
C CYS A 24 10.61 0.77 -0.60
N GLY A 25 10.43 -0.39 -1.21
CA GLY A 25 11.22 -1.58 -0.94
C GLY A 25 11.27 -2.52 -2.15
N LEU A 26 11.79 -3.71 -1.92
CA LEU A 26 11.80 -4.78 -2.91
C LEU A 26 10.72 -5.80 -2.54
N GLY A 27 9.95 -6.21 -3.55
CA GLY A 27 9.01 -7.33 -3.44
C GLY A 27 9.59 -8.66 -3.90
N ASP A 28 8.76 -9.70 -3.84
CA ASP A 28 9.08 -11.07 -4.28
C ASP A 28 9.55 -11.16 -5.73
N SER A 29 9.11 -10.23 -6.58
CA SER A 29 9.51 -10.15 -7.99
C SER A 29 10.83 -9.41 -8.22
N GLU A 30 11.54 -9.02 -7.15
CA GLU A 30 12.69 -8.10 -7.15
C GLU A 30 12.39 -6.74 -7.79
N ALA A 31 11.12 -6.45 -8.07
CA ALA A 31 10.69 -5.14 -8.52
C ALA A 31 10.68 -4.16 -7.34
N LEU A 32 10.97 -2.89 -7.65
CA LEU A 32 10.73 -1.79 -6.74
C LEU A 32 9.22 -1.70 -6.49
N THR A 33 8.84 -1.78 -5.22
CA THR A 33 7.46 -1.68 -4.79
C THR A 33 7.28 -0.53 -3.83
N GLU A 34 6.21 0.22 -4.06
CA GLU A 34 5.73 1.28 -3.19
C GLU A 34 4.66 0.71 -2.27
N VAL A 35 4.88 0.84 -0.96
CA VAL A 35 3.95 0.40 0.08
C VAL A 35 3.42 1.63 0.77
N LYS A 36 2.09 1.78 0.74
CA LYS A 36 1.39 2.86 1.42
C LYS A 36 0.78 2.32 2.71
N ASN A 37 1.41 2.64 3.83
CA ASN A 37 0.90 2.30 5.16
C ASN A 37 -0.06 3.40 5.62
N ILE A 38 -1.28 3.05 6.01
CA ILE A 38 -2.31 4.02 6.40
C ILE A 38 -2.84 3.64 7.79
N CYS A 39 -2.90 4.63 8.69
CA CYS A 39 -3.45 4.48 10.03
C CYS A 39 -4.98 4.50 9.98
N CYS A 40 -5.61 3.39 10.33
CA CYS A 40 -7.07 3.22 10.31
C CYS A 40 -7.69 3.27 11.72
N ASP A 41 -7.26 4.22 12.54
CA ASP A 41 -7.72 4.41 13.93
C ASP A 41 -9.04 5.19 14.04
N SER A 42 -9.53 5.75 12.94
CA SER A 42 -10.80 6.45 12.85
C SER A 42 -11.65 5.96 11.67
N LEU A 43 -12.97 6.14 11.76
CA LEU A 43 -13.89 5.81 10.66
C LEU A 43 -13.59 6.62 9.40
N GLU A 44 -13.21 7.89 9.55
CA GLU A 44 -12.82 8.77 8.45
C GLU A 44 -11.61 8.20 7.68
N ASN A 45 -10.58 7.77 8.42
CA ASN A 45 -9.39 7.16 7.81
C ASN A 45 -9.73 5.85 7.09
N LEU A 46 -10.59 5.02 7.68
CA LEU A 46 -11.04 3.76 7.09
C LEU A 46 -11.83 3.98 5.78
N GLU A 47 -12.75 4.93 5.76
CA GLU A 47 -13.52 5.27 4.57
C GLU A 47 -12.61 5.75 3.43
N GLN A 48 -11.59 6.56 3.75
CA GLN A 48 -10.61 7.00 2.76
C GLN A 48 -9.78 5.83 2.20
N VAL A 49 -9.33 4.91 3.04
CA VAL A 49 -8.57 3.72 2.64
C VAL A 49 -9.39 2.81 1.74
N LEU A 50 -10.66 2.58 2.11
CA LEU A 50 -11.56 1.77 1.29
C LEU A 50 -11.83 2.43 -0.06
N ALA A 51 -12.03 3.75 -0.11
CA ALA A 51 -12.21 4.47 -1.36
C ALA A 51 -10.99 4.34 -2.28
N GLU A 52 -9.78 4.48 -1.73
CA GLU A 52 -8.54 4.30 -2.49
C GLU A 52 -8.34 2.86 -2.96
N PHE A 53 -8.58 1.88 -2.09
CA PHE A 53 -8.53 0.45 -2.44
C PHE A 53 -9.49 0.12 -3.58
N TRP A 54 -10.74 0.60 -3.51
CA TRP A 54 -11.73 0.36 -4.57
C TRP A 54 -11.37 1.08 -5.86
N ALA A 55 -10.84 2.30 -5.79
CA ALA A 55 -10.35 3.01 -6.97
C ALA A 55 -9.25 2.21 -7.67
N LEU A 56 -8.24 1.73 -6.94
CA LEU A 56 -7.12 0.97 -7.49
C LEU A 56 -7.54 -0.42 -8.01
N THR A 57 -8.45 -1.11 -7.34
CA THR A 57 -8.92 -2.45 -7.76
C THR A 57 -9.90 -2.40 -8.93
N CYS A 58 -10.68 -1.32 -9.07
CA CYS A 58 -11.61 -1.14 -10.21
C CYS A 58 -10.90 -0.70 -11.50
N LEU A 59 -9.71 -0.11 -11.40
CA LEU A 59 -8.92 0.26 -12.56
C LEU A 59 -8.39 -1.00 -13.25
N LYS A 60 -8.81 -1.21 -14.51
CA LYS A 60 -8.28 -2.33 -15.32
C LYS A 60 -6.77 -2.17 -15.48
N ARG A 61 -6.01 -3.20 -15.11
CA ARG A 61 -4.53 -3.31 -15.09
C ARG A 61 -3.81 -3.13 -16.45
N HIS A 62 -4.42 -2.46 -17.41
CA HIS A 62 -4.00 -2.47 -18.82
C HIS A 62 -3.47 -1.13 -19.33
N HIS A 63 -3.41 -0.09 -18.49
CA HIS A 63 -2.88 1.20 -18.93
C HIS A 63 -1.50 1.47 -18.34
N GLN A 64 -0.52 1.74 -19.19
CA GLN A 64 0.90 1.92 -18.81
C GLN A 64 1.16 3.09 -17.85
N ASN A 65 0.21 4.03 -17.74
CA ASN A 65 0.30 5.18 -16.83
C ASN A 65 -0.48 4.99 -15.52
N LEU A 66 -1.06 3.81 -15.29
CA LEU A 66 -1.73 3.49 -14.04
C LEU A 66 -0.81 2.61 -13.19
N MET A 67 -0.67 2.97 -11.92
CA MET A 67 0.07 2.16 -10.96
C MET A 67 -0.60 0.79 -10.84
N GLN A 68 0.21 -0.26 -10.89
CA GLN A 68 -0.27 -1.62 -10.68
C GLN A 68 -0.46 -1.84 -9.19
N PHE A 69 -1.70 -2.14 -8.79
CA PHE A 69 -2.02 -2.57 -7.46
C PHE A 69 -1.76 -4.07 -7.32
N GLU A 70 -0.81 -4.43 -6.46
CA GLU A 70 -0.43 -5.82 -6.18
C GLU A 70 -1.33 -6.42 -5.09
N GLU A 71 -1.26 -5.87 -3.88
CA GLU A 71 -2.02 -6.35 -2.73
C GLU A 71 -2.28 -5.23 -1.70
N CYS A 72 -3.24 -5.50 -0.82
CA CYS A 72 -3.46 -4.71 0.39
C CYS A 72 -3.61 -5.70 1.55
N VAL A 73 -2.94 -5.40 2.65
CA VAL A 73 -2.94 -6.22 3.84
C VAL A 73 -3.31 -5.39 5.06
N THR A 74 -4.14 -5.96 5.92
CA THR A 74 -4.44 -5.37 7.23
C THR A 74 -3.38 -5.81 8.22
N GLN A 75 -2.66 -4.85 8.81
CA GLN A 75 -1.76 -5.13 9.92
C GLN A 75 -2.48 -4.81 11.23
N CYS A 76 -2.70 -5.82 12.06
CA CYS A 76 -3.06 -5.62 13.47
C CYS A 76 -1.79 -5.75 14.31
N ASP A 77 -1.60 -4.84 15.28
CA ASP A 77 -0.62 -5.01 16.35
C ASP A 77 -1.07 -6.07 17.37
#